data_AF-A0A2W0EQC5-F1
#
_entry.id   AF-A0A2W0EQC5-F1
#
_cell.length_a   1.000
_cell.length_b   1.000
_cell.length_c   1.000
_cell.angle_alpha   90.00
_cell.angle_beta   90.00
_cell.angle_gamma   90.00
#
_symmetry.space_group_name_H-M   'P 1'
#
loop_
_entity.id
_entity.type
_entity.pdbx_description
1 polymer ?
#
loop_
_entity_poly.entity_id
_entity_poly.type
_entity_poly.pdbx_seq_one_letter_code
_entity_poly.pdbx_strand_id
1 'polypeptide(L)'
;MVKLDRYIGSSVFMAILAVLGIILGLATLFAFIDEMGEVTDTYTLVDALSYVLLTAPRRMYEMLPMAALIGCLIGLGSLASNSELTIMRAAGVSIGRIV
;
A
#
# COMPACT_ATOMS: atom_id res chain seq x y z
N MET A 1 -24.64 8.40 8.54
CA MET A 1 -23.43 7.93 9.25
C MET A 1 -22.68 6.85 8.47
N VAL A 2 -23.28 5.71 8.11
CA VAL A 2 -22.61 4.62 7.34
C VAL A 2 -21.95 5.07 6.03
N LYS A 3 -22.53 6.04 5.32
CA LYS A 3 -21.96 6.59 4.07
C LYS A 3 -20.61 7.27 4.28
N LEU A 4 -20.44 8.00 5.40
CA LEU A 4 -19.22 8.71 5.74
C LEU A 4 -18.12 7.73 6.13
N ASP A 5 -18.45 6.79 7.03
CA ASP A 5 -17.54 5.74 7.48
C ASP A 5 -17.05 4.89 6.28
N ARG A 6 -17.95 4.54 5.34
CA ARG A 6 -17.56 3.82 4.12
C ARG A 6 -16.73 4.65 3.15
N TYR A 7 -16.99 5.95 3.04
CA TYR A 7 -16.23 6.82 2.15
C TYR A 7 -14.79 7.01 2.65
N ILE A 8 -14.61 7.32 3.94
CA ILE A 8 -13.29 7.43 4.57
C ILE A 8 -12.57 6.08 4.47
N GLY A 9 -13.25 4.99 4.85
CA GLY A 9 -12.69 3.64 4.78
C GLY A 9 -12.27 3.23 3.37
N SER A 10 -13.07 3.50 2.35
CA SER A 10 -12.73 3.18 0.95
C SER A 10 -11.57 4.02 0.45
N SER A 11 -11.50 5.31 0.82
CA SER A 11 -10.40 6.19 0.41
C SER A 11 -9.07 5.78 1.04
N VAL A 12 -9.07 5.53 2.36
CA VAL A 12 -7.90 5.04 3.08
C VAL A 12 -7.48 3.65 2.56
N PHE A 13 -8.43 2.74 2.34
CA PHE A 13 -8.13 1.41 1.82
C PHE A 13 -7.52 1.46 0.42
N MET A 14 -8.04 2.30 -0.48
CA MET A 14 -7.43 2.53 -1.81
C MET A 14 -6.02 3.12 -1.69
N ALA A 15 -5.80 4.07 -0.78
CA ALA A 15 -4.48 4.65 -0.55
C ALA A 15 -3.47 3.61 -0.03
N ILE A 16 -3.87 2.76 0.92
CA ILE A 16 -3.05 1.66 1.43
C ILE A 16 -2.71 0.67 0.30
N LEU A 17 -3.69 0.26 -0.50
CA LEU A 17 -3.44 -0.66 -1.62
C LEU A 17 -2.52 -0.05 -2.68
N ALA A 18 -2.69 1.23 -3.01
CA ALA A 18 -1.83 1.92 -3.95
C ALA A 18 -0.38 1.97 -3.45
N VAL A 19 -0.17 2.35 -2.18
CA VAL A 19 1.16 2.39 -1.55
C VAL A 19 1.77 0.99 -1.49
N LEU A 20 1.01 -0.01 -1.04
CA LEU A 20 1.46 -1.40 -0.99
C LEU A 20 1.88 -1.89 -2.37
N GLY A 21 1.09 -1.62 -3.41
CA GLY A 21 1.39 -1.99 -4.78
C GLY A 21 2.68 -1.33 -5.30
N ILE A 22 2.91 -0.06 -4.99
CA ILE A 22 4.13 0.66 -5.38
C ILE A 22 5.35 0.06 -4.68
N ILE A 23 5.30 -0.12 -3.35
CA ILE A 23 6.43 -0.65 -2.58
C ILE A 23 6.71 -2.09 -2.99
N LEU A 24 5.68 -2.93 -3.11
CA LEU A 24 5.80 -4.32 -3.54
C LEU A 24 6.39 -4.41 -4.95
N GLY A 25 5.88 -3.60 -5.89
CA GLY A 25 6.35 -3.56 -7.27
C GLY A 25 7.83 -3.21 -7.35
N LEU A 26 8.26 -2.14 -6.66
CA LEU A 26 9.66 -1.77 -6.58
C LEU A 26 10.51 -2.87 -5.92
N ALA A 27 10.03 -3.47 -4.83
CA ALA A 27 10.74 -4.55 -4.14
C ALA A 27 10.91 -5.79 -5.02
N THR A 28 9.89 -6.18 -5.78
CA THR A 28 9.96 -7.31 -6.72
C THR A 28 10.87 -7.01 -7.90
N LEU A 29 10.89 -5.76 -8.37
CA LEU A 29 11.77 -5.33 -9.45
C LEU A 29 13.23 -5.39 -8.99
N PHE A 30 13.55 -4.89 -7.80
CA PHE A 30 14.90 -5.00 -7.25
C PHE A 30 15.31 -6.46 -7.03
N ALA A 31 14.42 -7.30 -6.50
CA ALA A 31 14.69 -8.73 -6.36
C ALA A 31 15.02 -9.39 -7.70
N PHE A 32 14.28 -9.04 -8.74
CA PHE A 32 14.51 -9.58 -10.07
C PHE A 32 15.84 -9.10 -10.66
N ILE A 33 16.22 -7.84 -10.45
CA ILE A 33 17.53 -7.32 -10.86
C ILE A 33 18.67 -8.02 -10.11
N ASP A 34 18.52 -8.26 -8.81
CA ASP A 34 19.53 -8.95 -8.00
C ASP A 34 19.72 -10.39 -8.48
N GLU A 35 18.61 -11.11 -8.73
CA GLU A 35 18.64 -12.48 -9.26
C GLU A 35 19.25 -12.56 -10.67
N MET A 36 19.05 -11.53 -11.51
CA MET A 36 19.71 -11.44 -12.83
C MET A 36 21.24 -11.42 -12.74
N GLY A 37 21.79 -10.92 -11.64
CA GLY A 37 23.23 -10.91 -11.39
C GLY A 37 23.81 -12.28 -11.01
N GLU A 38 22.98 -13.21 -10.54
CA GLU A 38 23.37 -14.55 -10.09
C GLU A 38 23.05 -15.65 -11.12
N VAL A 39 22.47 -15.28 -12.27
CA VAL A 39 22.15 -16.20 -13.38
C VAL A 39 23.42 -16.90 -13.88
N THR A 40 23.46 -18.22 -13.68
CA THR A 40 24.50 -19.15 -14.16
C THR A 40 23.88 -20.11 -15.19
N ASP A 41 24.67 -20.88 -15.95
CA ASP A 41 24.19 -21.88 -16.94
C ASP A 41 23.18 -22.92 -16.41
N THR A 42 23.01 -23.05 -15.09
CA THR A 42 22.04 -23.96 -14.43
C THR A 42 20.83 -23.27 -13.82
N TYR A 43 20.79 -21.93 -13.77
CA TYR A 43 19.70 -21.14 -13.19
C TYR A 43 19.07 -20.26 -14.27
N THR A 44 17.87 -20.60 -14.71
CA THR A 44 17.25 -19.97 -15.88
C THR A 44 16.47 -18.71 -15.47
N LEU A 45 16.24 -17.77 -16.38
CA LEU A 45 15.32 -16.63 -16.17
C LEU A 45 13.92 -17.04 -15.66
N VAL A 46 13.47 -18.24 -16.02
CA VAL A 46 12.18 -18.78 -15.57
C VAL A 46 12.22 -19.13 -14.08
N ASP A 47 13.35 -19.63 -13.58
CA ASP A 47 13.55 -19.97 -12.17
C ASP A 47 13.58 -18.69 -11.33
N ALA A 48 14.32 -17.67 -11.77
CA ALA A 48 14.33 -16.35 -11.15
C ALA A 48 12.93 -15.71 -11.08
N LEU A 49 12.14 -15.78 -12.15
CA LEU A 49 10.76 -15.28 -12.16
C LEU A 49 9.89 -16.05 -11.15
N SER A 50 10.02 -17.37 -11.10
CA SER A 50 9.27 -18.22 -10.16
C SER A 50 9.64 -17.91 -8.71
N TYR A 51 10.93 -17.66 -8.44
CA TYR A 51 11.43 -17.29 -7.12
C TYR A 51 10.89 -15.92 -6.67
N VAL A 52 10.92 -14.92 -7.55
CA VAL A 52 10.37 -13.59 -7.26
C VAL A 52 8.86 -13.66 -6.99
N LEU A 53 8.11 -14.46 -7.76
CA LEU A 53 6.68 -14.68 -7.53
C LEU A 53 6.39 -15.41 -6.22
N LEU A 54 7.16 -16.44 -5.86
CA LEU A 54 7.00 -17.19 -4.62
C LEU A 54 7.37 -16.37 -3.38
N THR A 55 8.31 -15.42 -3.53
CA THR A 55 8.71 -14.53 -2.43
C THR A 55 7.81 -13.30 -2.30
N ALA A 56 7.01 -12.95 -3.32
CA ALA A 56 6.12 -11.80 -3.29
C ALA A 56 5.09 -11.81 -2.15
N PRO A 57 4.37 -12.91 -1.83
CA PRO A 57 3.41 -12.95 -0.72
C PRO A 57 4.05 -12.67 0.64
N ARG A 58 5.28 -13.16 0.84
CA ARG A 58 6.05 -12.91 2.06
C ARG A 58 6.43 -11.43 2.17
N ARG A 59 6.98 -10.85 1.09
CA ARG A 59 7.33 -9.42 1.04
C ARG A 59 6.11 -8.53 1.27
N MET A 60 4.97 -8.89 0.71
CA MET A 60 3.71 -8.18 0.93
C MET A 60 3.34 -8.11 2.41
N TYR A 61 3.47 -9.23 3.13
CA TYR A 61 3.18 -9.29 4.56
C TYR A 61 4.16 -8.46 5.39
N GLU A 62 5.45 -8.53 5.08
CA GLU A 62 6.49 -7.75 5.76
C GLU A 62 6.31 -6.23 5.55
N MET A 63 5.80 -5.82 4.38
CA MET A 63 5.61 -4.42 4.01
C MET A 63 4.24 -3.84 4.41
N LEU A 64 3.30 -4.69 4.82
CA LEU A 64 1.93 -4.30 5.14
C LEU A 64 1.85 -3.21 6.23
N PRO A 65 2.57 -3.29 7.37
CA PRO A 65 2.50 -2.26 8.41
C PRO A 65 2.99 -0.89 7.93
N MET A 66 4.07 -0.88 7.14
CA MET A 66 4.64 0.35 6.58
C MET A 66 3.69 0.96 5.55
N ALA A 67 3.15 0.14 4.65
CA ALA A 67 2.18 0.57 3.64
C ALA A 67 0.87 1.06 4.28
N ALA A 68 0.41 0.43 5.37
CA ALA A 68 -0.76 0.87 6.12
C ALA A 68 -0.54 2.26 6.74
N LEU A 69 0.62 2.50 7.35
CA LEU A 69 0.95 3.79 7.97
C LEU A 69 1.03 4.92 6.93
N ILE A 70 1.77 4.69 5.85
CA ILE A 70 1.92 5.66 4.75
C ILE A 70 0.57 5.86 4.03
N GLY A 71 -0.16 4.78 3.75
CA GLY A 71 -1.46 4.81 3.10
C GLY A 71 -2.52 5.56 3.91
N CYS A 72 -2.57 5.38 5.23
CA CYS A 72 -3.44 6.17 6.11
C CYS A 72 -3.07 7.66 6.08
N LEU A 73 -1.79 7.99 6.11
CA LEU A 73 -1.32 9.38 6.05
C LEU A 73 -1.71 10.04 4.73
N ILE A 74 -1.52 9.35 3.61
CA ILE A 74 -1.88 9.84 2.27
C ILE A 74 -3.39 9.93 2.10
N GLY A 75 -4.14 8.89 2.51
CA GLY A 75 -5.59 8.85 2.41
C GLY A 75 -6.25 9.96 3.22
N LEU A 76 -5.97 10.05 4.52
CA LEU A 76 -6.49 11.11 5.38
C LEU A 76 -5.96 12.49 4.96
N GLY A 77 -4.70 12.58 4.53
CA GLY A 77 -4.09 13.80 4.00
C GLY A 77 -4.81 14.32 2.75
N SER A 78 -5.22 13.43 1.85
CA SER A 78 -6.02 13.79 0.67
C SER A 78 -7.39 14.34 1.04
N LEU A 79 -8.10 13.70 1.98
CA LEU A 79 -9.38 14.22 2.50
C LEU A 79 -9.22 15.57 3.21
N ALA A 80 -8.12 15.76 3.92
CA ALA A 80 -7.81 17.03 4.58
C ALA A 80 -7.46 18.14 3.56
N SER A 81 -6.69 17.81 2.52
CA SER A 81 -6.28 18.74 1.45
C SER A 81 -7.48 19.26 0.66
N ASN A 82 -8.48 18.42 0.43
CA ASN A 82 -9.74 18.81 -0.22
C ASN A 82 -10.73 19.50 0.74
N SER A 83 -10.31 19.82 1.98
CA SER A 83 -11.15 20.38 3.05
C SER A 83 -12.35 19.51 3.46
N GLU A 84 -12.45 18.27 2.98
CA GLU A 84 -13.54 17.35 3.33
C GLU A 84 -13.51 17.03 4.82
N LEU A 85 -12.33 16.71 5.36
CA LEU A 85 -12.16 16.42 6.78
C LEU A 85 -12.52 17.63 7.66
N THR A 86 -12.23 18.84 7.17
CA THR A 86 -12.57 20.10 7.84
C THR A 86 -14.08 20.33 7.87
N ILE A 87 -14.77 20.07 6.75
CA ILE A 87 -16.23 20.19 6.64
C ILE A 87 -16.94 19.16 7.53
N MET A 88 -16.45 17.91 7.58
CA MET A 88 -17.01 16.87 8.45
C MET A 88 -16.94 17.28 9.93
N ARG A 89 -15.81 17.84 10.36
CA ARG A 89 -15.64 18.36 11.72
C ARG A 89 -16.57 19.55 12.00
N ALA A 90 -16.72 20.46 11.06
CA ALA A 90 -17.64 21.60 11.18
C ALA A 90 -19.11 21.16 11.26
N ALA A 91 -19.46 20.01 10.65
CA ALA A 91 -20.78 19.40 10.74
C ALA A 91 -21.03 18.58 12.02
N GLY A 92 -20.09 18.59 12.98
CA GLY A 92 -20.24 17.93 14.29
C GLY A 92 -19.69 16.50 14.37
N VAL A 93 -18.90 16.04 13.38
CA VAL A 93 -18.21 14.74 13.46
C VAL A 93 -16.97 14.87 14.35
N SER A 94 -16.91 14.06 15.42
CA SER A 94 -15.77 14.05 16.35
C SER A 94 -14.54 13.35 15.74
N ILE A 95 -13.34 13.77 16.17
CA ILE A 95 -12.07 13.16 15.72
C ILE A 95 -11.98 11.68 16.12
N GLY A 96 -12.45 11.33 17.32
CA GLY A 96 -12.46 9.94 17.79
C GLY A 96 -13.38 8.99 17.03
N ARG A 97 -14.17 9.50 16.06
CA ARG A 97 -14.93 8.67 15.12
C ARG A 97 -14.16 8.43 13.81
N ILE A 98 -13.20 9.29 13.50
CA ILE A 98 -12.38 9.23 12.27
C ILE A 98 -11.15 8.33 12.49
N VAL A 99 -10.63 8.29 13.72
CA VAL A 99 -9.48 7.48 14.17
C VAL A 99 -9.90 6.08 14.56
#